data_AF-A0A930YC24-F1
#
_entry.id   AF-A0A930YC24-F1
#
_cell.length_a   1.000
_cell.length_b   1.000
_cell.length_c   1.000
_cell.angle_alpha   90.00
_cell.angle_beta   90.00
_cell.angle_gamma   90.00
#
_symmetry.space_group_name_H-M   'P 1'
#
loop_
_entity.id
_entity.type
_entity.pdbx_description
1 polymer ?
#
loop_
_entity_poly.entity_id
_entity_poly.type
_entity_poly.pdbx_seq_one_letter_code
_entity_poly.pdbx_strand_id
1 'polypeptide(L)' 'MTSSTRPLTDDAVVRLLLDTDPYLSCDDCFAQLDQYVERRVREPGYDEPRMRTHLEGCGACAEEAETLLSLVLEPPR' A
#
# COMPACT_ATOMS: atom_id res chain seq x y z
N MET A 1 -28.41 11.00 -3.53
CA MET A 1 -26.94 11.02 -3.45
C MET A 1 -26.56 12.27 -2.68
N THR A 2 -26.22 12.13 -1.40
CA THR A 2 -25.74 13.25 -0.58
C THR A 2 -24.25 13.42 -0.83
N SER A 3 -23.86 14.40 -1.63
CA SER A 3 -22.45 14.75 -1.81
C SER A 3 -21.95 15.47 -0.56
N SER A 4 -21.18 14.77 0.26
CA SER A 4 -20.37 15.39 1.32
C SER A 4 -19.05 15.81 0.68
N THR A 5 -18.96 17.06 0.25
CA THR A 5 -17.72 17.62 -0.31
C THR A 5 -16.84 18.08 0.86
N ARG A 6 -16.17 17.13 1.52
CA ARG A 6 -15.12 17.47 2.48
C ARG A 6 -13.90 17.98 1.71
N PRO A 7 -13.31 19.13 2.08
CA PRO A 7 -12.09 19.59 1.44
C PRO A 7 -10.96 18.58 1.66
N LEU A 8 -10.15 18.35 0.62
CA LEU A 8 -8.95 17.54 0.73
C LEU A 8 -7.92 18.27 1.60
N THR A 9 -7.16 17.50 2.39
CA THR A 9 -6.00 18.04 3.11
C THR A 9 -4.84 18.23 2.14
N ASP A 10 -3.89 19.11 2.48
CA ASP A 10 -2.69 19.33 1.67
C ASP A 10 -1.90 18.03 1.47
N ASP A 11 -1.81 17.19 2.51
CA ASP A 11 -1.19 15.87 2.44
C ASP A 11 -1.89 14.93 1.44
N ALA A 12 -3.22 14.90 1.43
CA ALA A 12 -3.98 14.11 0.48
C ALA A 12 -3.78 14.60 -0.96
N VAL A 13 -3.66 15.92 -1.17
CA VAL A 13 -3.35 16.50 -2.48
C VAL A 13 -1.93 16.13 -2.93
N VAL A 14 -0.95 16.18 -2.03
CA VAL A 14 0.45 15.77 -2.33
C VAL A 14 0.50 14.31 -2.75
N ARG A 15 -0.25 13.42 -2.07
CA ARG A 15 -0.30 11.99 -2.43
C ARG A 15 -0.85 11.73 -3.83
N LEU A 16 -1.81 12.54 -4.29
CA LEU A 16 -2.36 12.42 -5.65
C LEU A 16 -1.38 12.88 -6.76
N LEU A 17 -0.33 13.61 -6.38
CA LEU A 17 0.70 14.13 -7.28
C LEU A 17 2.04 13.40 -7.13
N LEU A 18 2.06 12.29 -6.38
CA LEU A 18 3.26 11.47 -6.19
C LEU A 18 3.79 10.98 -7.54
N ASP A 19 5.09 11.09 -7.71
CA ASP A 19 5.78 10.36 -8.77
C ASP A 19 5.71 8.87 -8.43
N THR A 20 5.10 8.10 -9.32
CA THR A 20 4.90 6.66 -9.13
C THR A 20 5.98 5.84 -9.82
N ASP A 21 7.07 6.47 -10.27
CA ASP A 21 8.25 5.74 -10.74
C ASP A 21 9.07 5.14 -9.57
N PRO A 22 9.53 3.89 -9.67
CA PRO A 22 9.27 2.94 -10.75
C PRO A 22 7.84 2.40 -10.74
N TYR A 23 7.18 2.49 -11.90
CA TYR A 23 5.76 2.17 -12.04
C TYR A 23 5.44 0.71 -11.70
N LEU A 24 4.32 0.54 -10.99
CA LEU A 24 3.65 -0.73 -10.71
C LEU A 24 2.13 -0.51 -10.80
N SER A 25 1.43 -1.37 -11.53
CA SER A 25 -0.03 -1.30 -11.63
C SER A 25 -0.70 -1.84 -10.36
N CYS A 26 -1.96 -1.47 -10.12
CA CYS A 26 -2.72 -2.04 -8.99
C CYS A 26 -2.86 -3.56 -9.12
N ASP A 27 -3.05 -4.09 -10.34
CA ASP A 27 -3.21 -5.52 -10.58
C ASP A 27 -1.92 -6.28 -10.28
N ASP A 28 -0.76 -5.76 -10.72
CA ASP A 28 0.54 -6.35 -10.46
C ASP A 28 0.92 -6.26 -8.97
N CYS A 29 0.55 -5.14 -8.31
CA CYS A 29 0.67 -4.96 -6.87
C CYS A 29 -0.12 -6.05 -6.14
N PHE A 30 -1.41 -6.17 -6.44
CA PHE A 30 -2.32 -7.11 -5.78
C PHE A 30 -1.87 -8.57 -5.99
N ALA A 31 -1.41 -8.93 -7.18
CA ALA A 31 -0.91 -10.27 -7.48
C ALA A 31 0.32 -10.69 -6.65
N GLN A 32 1.06 -9.72 -6.09
CA GLN A 32 2.30 -9.96 -5.35
C GLN A 32 2.20 -9.55 -3.87
N LEU A 33 1.05 -9.05 -3.43
CA LEU A 33 0.93 -8.32 -2.16
C LEU A 33 1.16 -9.23 -0.94
N ASP A 34 0.58 -10.43 -0.94
CA ASP A 34 0.80 -11.43 0.12
C ASP A 34 2.28 -11.76 0.29
N GLN A 35 2.95 -12.11 -0.81
CA GLN A 35 4.37 -12.46 -0.79
C GLN A 35 5.22 -11.27 -0.32
N TYR A 36 4.89 -10.06 -0.76
CA TYR A 36 5.59 -8.87 -0.32
C TYR A 36 5.48 -8.64 1.19
N VAL A 37 4.27 -8.76 1.77
CA VAL A 37 4.05 -8.61 3.21
C VAL A 37 4.79 -9.69 4.00
N GLU A 38 4.66 -10.96 3.59
CA GLU A 38 5.35 -12.07 4.26
C GLU A 38 6.88 -11.90 4.24
N ARG A 39 7.45 -11.52 3.10
CA ARG A 39 8.90 -11.29 2.98
C ARG A 39 9.35 -10.12 3.83
N ARG A 40 8.58 -9.03 3.89
CA ARG A 40 8.88 -7.90 4.78
C ARG A 40 8.96 -8.29 6.26
N VAL A 41 8.13 -9.22 6.70
CA VAL A 41 8.16 -9.71 8.09
C VAL A 41 9.34 -10.65 8.33
N ARG A 42 9.66 -11.52 7.36
CA ARG A 42 10.69 -12.57 7.51
C ARG A 42 12.12 -12.10 7.28
N GLU A 43 12.31 -11.11 6.40
CA GLU A 43 13.62 -10.66 5.91
C GLU A 43 13.87 -9.21 6.36
N PRO A 44 14.57 -8.99 7.49
CA PRO A 44 14.96 -7.64 7.91
C PRO A 44 15.81 -6.96 6.83
N GLY A 45 15.29 -5.86 6.28
CA GLY A 45 15.94 -5.11 5.19
C GLY A 45 15.46 -5.47 3.78
N TYR A 46 14.46 -6.35 3.64
CA TYR A 46 13.76 -6.51 2.37
C TYR A 46 13.06 -5.21 1.99
N ASP A 47 13.40 -4.71 0.80
CA ASP A 47 12.76 -3.56 0.17
C ASP A 47 12.49 -3.88 -1.29
N GLU A 48 11.34 -3.41 -1.77
CA GLU A 48 10.91 -3.51 -3.16
C GLU A 48 10.40 -2.13 -3.57
N PRO A 49 11.27 -1.29 -4.16
CA PRO A 49 10.98 0.13 -4.39
C PRO A 49 9.70 0.39 -5.17
N ARG A 50 9.38 -0.46 -6.16
CA ARG A 50 8.13 -0.38 -6.95
C ARG A 50 6.90 -0.53 -6.07
N MET A 51 6.92 -1.54 -5.20
CA MET A 51 5.82 -1.82 -4.29
C MET A 51 5.68 -0.73 -3.23
N ARG A 52 6.80 -0.27 -2.65
CA ARG A 52 6.80 0.84 -1.68
C ARG A 52 6.20 2.11 -2.30
N THR A 53 6.68 2.52 -3.47
CA THR A 53 6.18 3.71 -4.18
C THR A 53 4.68 3.57 -4.50
N HIS A 54 4.23 2.39 -4.96
CA HIS A 54 2.81 2.16 -5.24
C HIS A 54 1.93 2.30 -3.98
N LEU A 55 2.33 1.70 -2.86
CA LEU A 55 1.56 1.78 -1.61
C LEU A 55 1.55 3.18 -0.99
N GLU A 56 2.54 4.03 -1.29
CA GLU A 56 2.51 5.44 -0.90
C GLU A 56 1.48 6.26 -1.70
N GLY A 57 1.23 5.89 -2.96
CA GLY A 57 0.31 6.57 -3.87
C GLY A 57 -1.10 5.97 -3.95
N CYS A 58 -1.28 4.68 -3.67
CA CYS A 58 -2.57 3.97 -3.78
C CYS A 58 -3.12 3.60 -2.40
N GLY A 59 -4.10 4.37 -1.92
CA GLY A 59 -4.71 4.15 -0.60
C GLY A 59 -5.39 2.79 -0.44
N ALA A 60 -6.01 2.25 -1.50
CA ALA A 60 -6.69 0.95 -1.45
C ALA A 60 -5.70 -0.21 -1.28
N CYS A 61 -4.59 -0.18 -2.03
CA CYS A 61 -3.55 -1.19 -1.90
C CYS A 61 -2.81 -1.06 -0.55
N ALA A 62 -2.64 0.15 -0.04
CA ALA A 62 -2.05 0.39 1.29
C ALA A 62 -2.90 -0.23 2.41
N GLU A 63 -4.21 -0.01 2.40
CA GLU A 63 -5.15 -0.58 3.37
C GLU A 63 -5.13 -2.12 3.36
N GLU A 64 -5.06 -2.72 2.16
CA GLU A 64 -4.95 -4.17 2.03
C GLU A 64 -3.61 -4.69 2.61
N ALA A 65 -2.51 -4.00 2.33
CA ALA A 65 -1.19 -4.37 2.86
C ALA A 65 -1.13 -4.30 4.40
N GLU A 66 -1.74 -3.29 5.01
CA GLU A 66 -1.84 -3.13 6.46
C GLU A 66 -2.70 -4.24 7.09
N THR A 67 -3.78 -4.64 6.41
CA THR A 67 -4.65 -5.74 6.83
C THR A 67 -3.89 -7.07 6.82
N LEU A 68 -3.21 -7.38 5.71
CA LEU A 68 -2.38 -8.58 5.59
C LEU A 68 -1.27 -8.61 6.63
N LEU A 69 -0.60 -7.48 6.87
CA LEU A 69 0.44 -7.37 7.91
C LEU A 69 -0.13 -7.70 9.29
N SER A 70 -1.31 -7.17 9.62
CA SER A 70 -1.98 -7.46 10.89
C SER A 70 -2.25 -8.96 11.05
N LEU A 71 -2.76 -9.62 10.00
CA LEU A 71 -3.01 -11.07 10.00
C LEU A 71 -1.74 -11.90 10.15
N VAL A 72 -0.64 -11.51 9.50
CA VAL A 72 0.64 -12.22 9.59
C VAL A 72 1.26 -12.12 10.99
N LEU A 73 1.01 -11.03 11.71
CA LEU A 73 1.51 -10.81 13.06
C LEU A 73 0.61 -11.41 14.16
N GLU A 74 -0.64 -11.78 13.84
CA GLU A 74 -1.51 -12.49 14.76
C GLU A 74 -0.97 -13.90 15.06
N PRO A 75 -0.99 -14.35 16.33
CA PRO A 75 -0.63 -15.72 16.65
C PRO A 75 -1.63 -16.71 16.02
N PRO A 76 -1.18 -17.88 15.55
CA PRO A 76 -2.08 -18.89 15.02
C PRO A 76 -3.11 -19.29 16.08
N ARG A 77 -4.39 -19.31 15.70
CA ARG A 77 -5.49 -19.77 16.56
C ARG A 77 -5.54 -21.28 16.68
#